data_AF-A0AAD6G819-F1
#
_entry.id   AF-A0AAD6G819-F1
#
_cell.length_a   1.000
_cell.length_b   1.000
_cell.length_c   1.000
_cell.angle_alpha   90.00
_cell.angle_beta   90.00
_cell.angle_gamma   90.00
#
_symmetry.space_group_name_H-M   'P 1'
#
loop_
_entity.id
_entity.type
_entity.pdbx_description
1 polymer ?
#
loop_
_entity_poly.entity_id
_entity_poly.type
_entity_poly.pdbx_seq_one_letter_code
_entity_poly.pdbx_strand_id
1 'polypeptide(L)'
;MTSNKIRVSVETRAVCQSHHVKANPDLTTRNFCIAGLAFGWVFASLCLIAGAIMLSSDHFPMPSYVRMKVIMVNFFLHTMRPGKPYPHNHRIIQLHQGTSVLVQLLLNFLVTIVLDTTNYIHAMTLKWALLREGRLKFNSNVRLFTSAHAHGPNSWYMNSVSLLGLAISYGATSAALTDVVIVGQWDQRTQEVEYGPSESSDIIDINGLAIFALGIGVFLQVGVSTYSLLCSSEAKTWNNTLISNARAWLDGREENDVLFEDKFPEFTFSSQEVQDSMLSIAPHVQIARRLIWGFCALFTVWSIIQGIVTVTSGYMAENFGDFSSGAEGYWRFYGAMYWDYKRITKFPPYWLGLIIQIIAQSFLTFALHCVELIFDLSRDEAAWRELETVGVDADPSMKSNFSWQTLIMLAMKAIIQWVFGYALTADVSFNIALLPIIALMVLFILLALGSEYMLRNKPRGSLPASYGNFERVTQLVDDWDHDSLFWGDKGYFKDGIRRAGTAGQRLPDLKPDSFYCCRPKED
;
A
#
# COMPACT_ATOMS: atom_id res chain seq x y z
N MET A 1 -34.32 27.65 79.03
CA MET A 1 -33.75 26.37 78.57
C MET A 1 -34.02 26.29 77.08
N THR A 2 -33.02 26.66 76.30
CA THR A 2 -33.14 27.11 74.91
C THR A 2 -32.44 26.14 73.97
N SER A 3 -33.13 25.86 72.86
CA SER A 3 -32.79 25.04 71.71
C SER A 3 -31.35 25.24 71.19
N ASN A 4 -30.60 24.14 71.05
CA ASN A 4 -29.32 24.09 70.37
C ASN A 4 -29.52 23.58 68.93
N LYS A 5 -29.36 24.50 67.96
CA LYS A 5 -29.36 24.23 66.52
C LYS A 5 -27.90 23.98 66.10
N ILE A 6 -27.55 22.73 65.84
CA ILE A 6 -26.26 22.35 65.22
C ILE A 6 -26.38 22.59 63.72
N ARG A 7 -25.59 23.54 63.21
CA ARG A 7 -25.44 23.84 61.78
C ARG A 7 -24.17 23.13 61.31
N VAL A 8 -24.33 22.00 60.62
CA VAL A 8 -23.23 21.32 59.92
C VAL A 8 -23.00 22.05 58.60
N SER A 9 -21.83 22.68 58.47
CA SER A 9 -21.34 23.25 57.22
C SER A 9 -20.80 22.13 56.32
N VAL A 10 -21.56 21.79 55.28
CA VAL A 10 -21.12 20.92 54.19
C VAL A 10 -20.28 21.77 53.25
N GLU A 11 -18.96 21.63 53.33
CA GLU A 11 -18.01 22.23 52.42
C GLU A 11 -18.00 21.41 51.12
N THR A 12 -18.78 21.87 50.13
CA THR A 12 -18.83 21.28 48.79
C THR A 12 -17.61 21.76 48.01
N ARG A 13 -16.49 21.02 48.09
CA ARG A 13 -15.41 21.13 47.11
C ARG A 13 -15.88 20.51 45.79
N ALA A 14 -16.46 21.36 44.93
CA ALA A 14 -16.62 21.06 43.52
C ALA A 14 -15.23 20.91 42.89
N VAL A 15 -14.79 19.67 42.71
CA VAL A 15 -13.66 19.31 41.87
C VAL A 15 -14.11 19.56 40.42
N CYS A 16 -13.80 20.75 39.90
CA CYS A 16 -13.80 20.99 38.46
C CYS A 16 -12.65 20.17 37.83
N GLN A 17 -12.87 18.88 37.63
CA GLN A 17 -12.14 18.14 36.60
C GLN A 17 -12.64 18.67 35.26
N SER A 18 -11.84 19.52 34.63
CA SER A 18 -12.00 19.84 33.23
C SER A 18 -11.87 18.53 32.45
N HIS A 19 -13.00 17.91 32.12
CA HIS A 19 -13.05 16.89 31.09
C HIS A 19 -12.62 17.56 29.79
N HIS A 20 -11.32 17.50 29.51
CA HIS A 20 -10.85 17.62 28.14
C HIS A 20 -11.57 16.51 27.38
N VAL A 21 -12.57 16.88 26.59
CA VAL A 21 -13.26 16.00 25.65
C VAL A 21 -12.18 15.48 24.71
N LYS A 22 -11.61 14.32 25.03
CA LYS A 22 -10.67 13.64 24.13
C LYS A 22 -11.45 13.35 22.86
N ALA A 23 -11.00 13.93 21.75
CA ALA A 23 -11.58 13.63 20.44
C ALA A 23 -11.52 12.11 20.23
N ASN A 24 -12.65 11.50 19.90
CA ASN A 24 -12.71 10.05 19.66
C ASN A 24 -11.74 9.71 18.50
N PRO A 25 -10.70 8.88 18.73
CA PRO A 25 -9.67 8.60 17.75
C PRO A 25 -10.22 7.96 16.46
N ASP A 26 -11.36 7.28 16.54
CA ASP A 26 -12.06 6.72 15.38
C ASP A 26 -12.60 7.81 14.47
N LEU A 27 -13.18 8.87 15.05
CA LEU A 27 -13.67 10.01 14.27
C LEU A 27 -12.51 10.73 13.58
N THR A 28 -11.36 10.83 14.25
CA THR A 28 -10.16 11.42 13.63
C THR A 28 -9.70 10.59 12.44
N THR A 29 -9.54 9.27 12.59
CA THR A 29 -9.11 8.37 11.50
C THR A 29 -10.11 8.40 10.34
N ARG A 30 -11.42 8.36 10.63
CA ARG A 30 -12.48 8.51 9.63
C ARG A 30 -12.38 9.84 8.87
N ASN A 31 -12.16 10.94 9.58
CA ASN A 31 -12.05 12.27 8.97
C ASN A 31 -10.81 12.38 8.06
N PHE A 32 -9.68 11.77 8.44
CA PHE A 32 -8.51 11.69 7.55
C PHE A 32 -8.79 10.86 6.30
N CYS A 33 -9.50 9.74 6.44
CA CYS A 33 -9.93 8.93 5.30
C CYS A 33 -10.85 9.72 4.37
N ILE A 34 -11.82 10.46 4.91
CA ILE A 34 -12.72 11.33 4.14
C ILE A 34 -11.93 12.44 3.44
N ALA A 35 -10.95 13.05 4.11
CA ALA A 35 -10.09 14.07 3.52
C ALA A 35 -9.25 13.50 2.36
N GLY A 36 -8.65 12.32 2.54
CA GLY A 36 -7.92 11.62 1.49
C GLY A 36 -8.82 11.19 0.32
N LEU A 37 -10.05 10.76 0.60
CA LEU A 37 -11.05 10.45 -0.42
C LEU A 37 -11.45 11.69 -1.22
N ALA A 38 -11.70 12.82 -0.55
CA ALA A 38 -12.01 14.09 -1.20
C ALA A 38 -10.84 14.57 -2.06
N PHE A 39 -9.60 14.46 -1.54
CA PHE A 39 -8.39 14.74 -2.31
C PHE A 39 -8.28 13.82 -3.54
N GLY A 40 -8.57 12.53 -3.41
CA GLY A 40 -8.61 11.58 -4.51
C GLY A 40 -9.62 11.97 -5.60
N TRP A 41 -10.82 12.42 -5.23
CA TRP A 41 -11.83 12.92 -6.19
C TRP A 41 -11.34 14.14 -6.96
N VAL A 42 -10.73 15.10 -6.27
CA VAL A 42 -10.14 16.29 -6.90
C VAL A 42 -9.01 15.89 -7.83
N PHE A 43 -8.09 15.03 -7.37
CA PHE A 43 -6.97 14.54 -8.17
C PHE A 43 -7.44 13.79 -9.43
N ALA A 44 -8.40 12.87 -9.30
CA ALA A 44 -8.98 12.16 -10.43
C ALA A 44 -9.63 13.11 -11.45
N SER A 45 -10.40 14.09 -10.96
CA SER A 45 -11.07 15.09 -11.80
C SER A 45 -10.07 15.96 -12.55
N LEU A 46 -9.01 16.41 -11.88
CA LEU A 46 -7.94 17.18 -12.50
C LEU A 46 -7.21 16.36 -13.57
N CYS A 47 -6.92 15.08 -13.32
CA CYS A 47 -6.29 14.21 -14.32
C CYS A 47 -7.21 13.97 -15.52
N LEU A 48 -8.50 13.73 -15.31
CA LEU A 48 -9.48 13.57 -16.39
C LEU A 48 -9.60 14.84 -17.24
N ILE A 49 -9.69 16.02 -16.61
CA ILE A 49 -9.80 17.30 -17.31
C ILE A 49 -8.50 17.60 -18.07
N ALA A 50 -7.34 17.46 -17.41
CA ALA A 50 -6.04 17.71 -18.04
C ALA A 50 -5.80 16.76 -19.22
N GLY A 51 -6.07 15.47 -19.04
CA GLY A 51 -5.99 14.47 -20.09
C GLY A 51 -6.95 14.76 -21.24
N ALA A 52 -8.20 15.10 -20.96
CA ALA A 52 -9.19 15.44 -21.99
C ALA A 52 -8.80 16.71 -22.79
N ILE A 53 -8.27 17.74 -22.12
CA ILE A 53 -7.74 18.95 -22.79
C ILE A 53 -6.57 18.59 -23.69
N MET A 54 -5.66 17.71 -23.24
CA MET A 54 -4.53 17.27 -24.05
C MET A 54 -4.96 16.42 -25.24
N LEU A 55 -5.98 15.59 -25.09
CA LEU A 55 -6.54 14.75 -26.16
C LEU A 55 -7.38 15.54 -27.18
N SER A 56 -7.99 16.66 -26.78
CA SER A 56 -8.82 17.49 -27.66
C SER A 56 -8.05 18.60 -28.39
N SER A 57 -6.82 18.88 -27.96
CA SER A 57 -5.99 19.90 -28.57
C SER A 57 -5.36 19.34 -29.84
N ASP A 58 -5.82 19.81 -31.01
CA ASP A 58 -5.37 19.27 -32.30
C ASP A 58 -3.84 19.28 -32.44
N HIS A 59 -3.17 20.36 -31.99
CA HIS A 59 -1.71 20.46 -32.00
C HIS A 59 -1.21 21.44 -30.92
N PHE A 60 -0.29 20.99 -30.05
CA PHE A 60 0.48 21.91 -29.23
C PHE A 60 1.61 22.53 -30.07
N PRO A 61 1.81 23.87 -30.01
CA PRO A 61 2.94 24.48 -30.67
C PRO A 61 4.23 23.94 -30.07
N MET A 62 5.10 23.42 -30.93
CA MET A 62 6.38 22.89 -30.50
C MET A 62 7.20 23.98 -29.81
N PRO A 63 7.68 23.75 -28.57
CA PRO A 63 8.47 24.74 -27.86
C PRO A 63 9.72 25.15 -28.65
N SER A 64 10.12 26.41 -28.55
CA SER A 64 11.27 26.94 -29.29
C SER A 64 12.57 26.21 -28.98
N TYR A 65 12.75 25.74 -27.74
CA TYR A 65 13.96 25.06 -27.28
C TYR A 65 14.17 23.65 -27.86
N VAL A 66 13.13 23.00 -28.39
CA VAL A 66 13.21 21.68 -29.05
C VAL A 66 13.08 21.78 -30.58
N ARG A 67 12.79 22.96 -31.12
CA ARG A 67 12.71 23.18 -32.56
C ARG A 67 14.09 22.98 -33.19
N MET A 68 14.14 22.26 -34.33
CA MET A 68 15.39 21.89 -35.01
C MET A 68 16.31 20.99 -34.19
N LYS A 69 15.83 20.38 -33.10
CA LYS A 69 16.61 19.42 -32.34
C LYS A 69 16.19 17.99 -32.68
N VAL A 70 17.09 17.05 -32.43
CA VAL A 70 16.77 15.63 -32.39
C VAL A 70 16.62 15.26 -30.93
N ILE A 71 15.41 14.87 -30.56
CA ILE A 71 15.13 14.40 -29.21
C ILE A 71 14.96 12.90 -29.21
N MET A 72 15.35 12.29 -28.11
CA MET A 72 15.04 10.92 -27.78
C MET A 72 13.97 10.94 -26.70
N VAL A 73 12.79 10.43 -27.03
CA VAL A 73 11.70 10.21 -26.07
C VAL A 73 11.72 8.73 -25.76
N ASN A 74 12.03 8.37 -24.52
CA ASN A 74 12.29 6.99 -24.14
C ASN A 74 13.47 6.41 -24.95
N PHE A 75 13.22 5.63 -26.00
CA PHE A 75 14.23 5.07 -26.92
C PHE A 75 13.96 5.43 -28.39
N PHE A 76 12.97 6.28 -28.63
CA PHE A 76 12.57 6.65 -29.97
C PHE A 76 13.13 8.03 -30.34
N LEU A 77 13.91 8.06 -31.43
CA LEU A 77 14.46 9.28 -31.98
C LEU A 77 13.41 10.05 -32.78
N HIS A 78 13.06 11.25 -32.30
CA HIS A 78 12.21 12.20 -32.98
C HIS A 78 13.05 13.36 -33.53
N THR A 79 13.17 13.44 -34.85
CA THR A 79 13.70 14.61 -35.54
C THR A 79 12.64 15.70 -35.64
N MET A 80 12.86 16.82 -34.94
CA MET A 80 11.93 17.96 -34.88
C MET A 80 12.11 18.93 -36.05
N ARG A 81 11.69 18.50 -37.24
CA ARG A 81 11.74 19.32 -38.46
C ARG A 81 10.67 20.43 -38.44
N PRO A 82 10.92 21.60 -39.07
CA PRO A 82 9.91 22.62 -39.25
C PRO A 82 8.69 22.04 -39.97
N GLY A 83 7.48 22.30 -39.45
CA GLY A 83 6.23 21.84 -40.05
C GLY A 83 5.86 20.39 -39.75
N LYS A 84 6.72 19.59 -39.09
CA LYS A 84 6.34 18.25 -38.63
C LYS A 84 5.64 18.36 -37.26
N PRO A 85 4.38 17.94 -37.11
CA PRO A 85 3.72 17.97 -35.83
C PRO A 85 4.35 16.95 -34.87
N TYR A 86 4.45 17.33 -33.60
CA TYR A 86 4.70 16.39 -32.50
C TYR A 86 3.43 15.54 -32.29
N PRO A 87 3.50 14.33 -31.70
CA PRO A 87 2.32 13.53 -31.41
C PRO A 87 1.21 14.35 -30.73
N HIS A 88 -0.01 14.22 -31.25
CA HIS A 88 -1.17 15.08 -30.94
C HIS A 88 -1.64 15.00 -29.48
N ASN A 89 -1.15 14.03 -28.69
CA ASN A 89 -1.54 13.84 -27.29
C ASN A 89 -0.39 14.05 -26.30
N HIS A 90 0.76 14.56 -26.77
CA HIS A 90 1.97 14.66 -25.98
C HIS A 90 2.39 16.12 -25.78
N ARG A 91 2.97 16.42 -24.63
CA ARG A 91 3.44 17.76 -24.30
C ARG A 91 4.81 17.73 -23.63
N ILE A 92 5.75 18.40 -24.28
CA ILE A 92 7.12 18.54 -23.81
C ILE A 92 7.24 19.77 -22.89
N ILE A 93 7.84 19.56 -21.71
CA ILE A 93 8.14 20.62 -20.74
C ILE A 93 9.60 20.51 -20.31
N GLN A 94 10.33 21.63 -20.38
CA GLN A 94 11.67 21.74 -19.84
C GLN A 94 11.59 22.06 -18.34
N LEU A 95 12.34 21.29 -17.55
CA LEU A 95 12.47 21.45 -16.11
C LEU A 95 13.92 21.83 -15.75
N HIS A 96 14.13 22.17 -14.49
CA HIS A 96 15.47 22.34 -13.95
C HIS A 96 16.14 20.97 -13.74
N GLN A 97 17.47 20.93 -13.77
CA GLN A 97 18.24 19.68 -13.67
C GLN A 97 17.88 18.89 -12.39
N GLY A 98 17.69 17.58 -12.52
CA GLY A 98 17.26 16.67 -11.45
C GLY A 98 15.80 16.78 -11.03
N THR A 99 15.04 17.74 -11.56
CA THR A 99 13.63 17.95 -11.18
C THR A 99 12.73 16.91 -11.84
N SER A 100 13.09 16.39 -13.01
CA SER A 100 12.33 15.35 -13.72
C SER A 100 12.14 14.09 -12.87
N VAL A 101 13.25 13.56 -12.34
CA VAL A 101 13.29 12.40 -11.45
C VAL A 101 12.46 12.65 -10.19
N LEU A 102 12.61 13.82 -9.57
CA LEU A 102 11.86 14.18 -8.37
C LEU A 102 10.35 14.27 -8.66
N VAL A 103 9.94 14.88 -9.77
CA VAL A 103 8.52 15.00 -10.16
C VAL A 103 7.90 13.62 -10.39
N GLN A 104 8.60 12.72 -11.09
CA GLN A 104 8.12 11.35 -11.30
C GLN A 104 8.00 10.57 -9.99
N LEU A 105 8.98 10.69 -9.11
CA LEU A 105 8.95 10.04 -7.80
C LEU A 105 7.81 10.59 -6.93
N LEU A 106 7.65 11.92 -6.87
CA LEU A 106 6.57 12.58 -6.14
C LEU A 106 5.19 12.19 -6.68
N LEU A 107 5.04 12.06 -8.00
CA LEU A 107 3.79 11.58 -8.60
C LEU A 107 3.48 10.15 -8.16
N ASN A 108 4.48 9.25 -8.14
CA ASN A 108 4.31 7.88 -7.65
C ASN A 108 3.93 7.84 -6.16
N PHE A 109 4.57 8.65 -5.31
CA PHE A 109 4.19 8.78 -3.90
C PHE A 109 2.76 9.31 -3.73
N LEU A 110 2.40 10.36 -4.48
CA LEU A 110 1.08 10.96 -4.42
C LEU A 110 -0.01 9.95 -4.78
N VAL A 111 0.17 9.25 -5.90
CA VAL A 111 -0.75 8.21 -6.37
C VAL A 111 -0.81 7.09 -5.33
N THR A 112 0.32 6.62 -4.80
CA THR A 112 0.36 5.57 -3.77
C THR A 112 -0.43 5.99 -2.53
N ILE A 113 -0.25 7.22 -2.03
CA ILE A 113 -0.97 7.74 -0.85
C ILE A 113 -2.49 7.80 -1.10
N VAL A 114 -2.91 8.27 -2.27
CA VAL A 114 -4.33 8.31 -2.65
C VAL A 114 -4.90 6.90 -2.68
N LEU A 115 -4.22 5.98 -3.38
CA LEU A 115 -4.67 4.61 -3.55
C LEU A 115 -4.72 3.85 -2.21
N ASP A 116 -3.70 3.98 -1.37
CA ASP A 116 -3.67 3.33 -0.06
C ASP A 116 -4.75 3.89 0.88
N THR A 117 -5.02 5.20 0.85
CA THR A 117 -6.12 5.80 1.62
C THR A 117 -7.48 5.29 1.16
N THR A 118 -7.71 5.21 -0.16
CA THR A 118 -8.96 4.64 -0.71
C THR A 118 -9.09 3.15 -0.39
N ASN A 119 -8.00 2.40 -0.51
CA ASN A 119 -7.97 0.98 -0.19
C ASN A 119 -8.23 0.73 1.29
N TYR A 120 -7.73 1.58 2.18
CA TYR A 120 -8.00 1.49 3.61
C TYR A 120 -9.49 1.62 3.92
N ILE A 121 -10.18 2.60 3.34
CA ILE A 121 -11.63 2.76 3.49
C ILE A 121 -12.33 1.46 3.11
N HIS A 122 -12.07 0.97 1.90
CA HIS A 122 -12.72 -0.22 1.41
C HIS A 122 -12.36 -1.48 2.21
N ALA A 123 -11.10 -1.63 2.63
CA ALA A 123 -10.67 -2.75 3.47
C ALA A 123 -11.39 -2.74 4.83
N MET A 124 -11.57 -1.55 5.42
CA MET A 124 -12.27 -1.40 6.70
C MET A 124 -13.77 -1.71 6.55
N THR A 125 -14.41 -1.24 5.49
CA THR A 125 -15.82 -1.58 5.23
C THR A 125 -16.01 -3.06 4.96
N LEU A 126 -15.09 -3.68 4.20
CA LEU A 126 -15.10 -5.12 3.94
C LEU A 126 -14.91 -5.92 5.23
N LYS A 127 -14.03 -5.49 6.14
CA LYS A 127 -13.82 -6.11 7.45
C LYS A 127 -15.15 -6.24 8.19
N TRP A 128 -15.90 -5.14 8.33
CA TRP A 128 -17.18 -5.15 9.03
C TRP A 128 -18.29 -5.88 8.29
N ALA A 129 -18.28 -5.87 6.95
CA ALA A 129 -19.20 -6.69 6.17
C ALA A 129 -18.96 -8.20 6.40
N LEU A 130 -17.70 -8.63 6.49
CA LEU A 130 -17.34 -10.02 6.80
C LEU A 130 -17.72 -10.44 8.22
N LEU A 131 -17.70 -9.51 9.19
CA LEU A 131 -18.14 -9.79 10.56
C LEU A 131 -19.60 -10.24 10.57
N ARG A 132 -20.46 -9.52 9.84
CA ARG A 132 -21.90 -9.81 9.76
C ARG A 132 -22.22 -11.12 9.08
N GLU A 133 -21.36 -11.55 8.16
CA GLU A 133 -21.47 -12.86 7.55
C GLU A 133 -20.89 -13.98 8.42
N GLY A 134 -20.33 -13.68 9.60
CA GLY A 134 -19.65 -14.64 10.46
C GLY A 134 -18.35 -15.19 9.85
N ARG A 135 -17.76 -14.49 8.89
CA ARG A 135 -16.59 -14.94 8.10
C ARG A 135 -15.29 -14.20 8.48
N LEU A 136 -15.37 -13.18 9.32
CA LEU A 136 -14.21 -12.42 9.79
C LEU A 136 -13.42 -13.23 10.83
N LYS A 137 -12.22 -13.69 10.45
CA LYS A 137 -11.31 -14.48 11.31
C LYS A 137 -10.07 -13.71 11.76
N PHE A 138 -9.50 -12.90 10.88
CA PHE A 138 -8.28 -12.14 11.14
C PHE A 138 -8.54 -10.64 11.04
N ASN A 139 -7.77 -9.84 11.78
CA ASN A 139 -7.79 -8.38 11.68
C ASN A 139 -7.36 -7.91 10.28
N SER A 140 -6.31 -8.52 9.74
CA SER A 140 -5.75 -8.23 8.43
C SER A 140 -6.07 -9.37 7.46
N ASN A 141 -6.98 -9.14 6.50
CA ASN A 141 -7.35 -10.12 5.47
C ASN A 141 -6.92 -9.63 4.09
N VAL A 142 -6.52 -10.57 3.22
CA VAL A 142 -6.26 -10.24 1.82
C VAL A 142 -7.58 -9.98 1.11
N ARG A 143 -7.84 -8.71 0.82
CA ARG A 143 -9.02 -8.26 0.06
C ARG A 143 -9.22 -8.99 -1.26
N LEU A 144 -8.14 -9.34 -1.96
CA LEU A 144 -8.22 -10.05 -3.25
C LEU A 144 -8.83 -11.45 -3.13
N PHE A 145 -8.77 -12.06 -1.95
CA PHE A 145 -9.27 -13.41 -1.70
C PHE A 145 -10.53 -13.43 -0.82
N THR A 146 -11.02 -12.27 -0.36
CA THR A 146 -12.18 -12.17 0.51
C THR A 146 -13.21 -11.21 -0.06
N SER A 147 -14.49 -11.61 -0.01
CA SER A 147 -15.60 -10.78 -0.46
C SER A 147 -16.83 -11.09 0.36
N ALA A 148 -17.65 -10.07 0.63
CA ALA A 148 -18.98 -10.22 1.19
C ALA A 148 -19.97 -10.65 0.09
N HIS A 149 -20.82 -11.63 0.36
CA HIS A 149 -21.90 -12.04 -0.52
C HIS A 149 -23.12 -11.11 -0.43
N ALA A 150 -23.43 -10.60 0.77
CA ALA A 150 -24.65 -9.85 1.03
C ALA A 150 -24.50 -8.34 0.86
N HIS A 151 -23.26 -7.82 0.78
CA HIS A 151 -22.99 -6.39 0.73
C HIS A 151 -22.42 -5.98 -0.64
N GLY A 152 -23.27 -5.38 -1.48
CA GLY A 152 -22.93 -4.96 -2.85
C GLY A 152 -21.59 -4.24 -3.01
N PRO A 153 -21.28 -3.20 -2.21
CA PRO A 153 -19.99 -2.49 -2.26
C PRO A 153 -18.76 -3.37 -1.98
N ASN A 154 -18.90 -4.41 -1.16
CA ASN A 154 -17.80 -5.28 -0.70
C ASN A 154 -17.82 -6.66 -1.38
N SER A 155 -18.56 -6.77 -2.48
CA SER A 155 -18.68 -7.98 -3.28
C SER A 155 -17.46 -8.22 -4.17
N TRP A 156 -17.37 -9.44 -4.71
CA TRP A 156 -16.27 -9.84 -5.59
C TRP A 156 -16.16 -8.96 -6.85
N TYR A 157 -17.27 -8.45 -7.39
CA TYR A 157 -17.26 -7.61 -8.58
C TYR A 157 -16.71 -6.22 -8.28
N MET A 158 -17.01 -5.64 -7.10
CA MET A 158 -16.43 -4.37 -6.68
C MET A 158 -14.94 -4.51 -6.34
N ASN A 159 -14.53 -5.64 -5.76
CA ASN A 159 -13.12 -5.97 -5.62
C ASN A 159 -12.41 -6.06 -6.98
N SER A 160 -13.08 -6.61 -7.99
CA SER A 160 -12.54 -6.69 -9.36
C SER A 160 -12.42 -5.29 -10.00
N VAL A 161 -13.43 -4.42 -9.81
CA VAL A 161 -13.38 -3.02 -10.28
C VAL A 161 -12.25 -2.26 -9.60
N SER A 162 -12.05 -2.44 -8.30
CA SER A 162 -10.94 -1.82 -7.60
C SER A 162 -9.59 -2.42 -7.98
N LEU A 163 -9.48 -3.72 -8.23
CA LEU A 163 -8.24 -4.29 -8.77
C LEU A 163 -7.91 -3.68 -10.15
N LEU A 164 -8.91 -3.54 -11.01
CA LEU A 164 -8.77 -2.91 -12.31
C LEU A 164 -8.35 -1.43 -12.17
N GLY A 165 -8.99 -0.67 -11.29
CA GLY A 165 -8.61 0.71 -11.05
C GLY A 165 -7.17 0.85 -10.53
N LEU A 166 -6.71 -0.06 -9.66
CA LEU A 166 -5.33 -0.06 -9.16
C LEU A 166 -4.35 -0.32 -10.30
N ALA A 167 -4.62 -1.33 -11.13
CA ALA A 167 -3.81 -1.64 -12.30
C ALA A 167 -3.75 -0.48 -13.30
N ILE A 168 -4.90 0.15 -13.58
CA ILE A 168 -4.99 1.31 -14.46
C ILE A 168 -4.17 2.47 -13.87
N SER A 169 -4.34 2.81 -12.59
CA SER A 169 -3.63 3.93 -11.96
C SER A 169 -2.12 3.74 -12.02
N TYR A 170 -1.58 2.61 -11.56
CA TYR A 170 -0.13 2.40 -11.55
C TYR A 170 0.47 2.27 -12.96
N GLY A 171 -0.24 1.57 -13.87
CA GLY A 171 0.13 1.49 -15.28
C GLY A 171 0.18 2.87 -15.94
N ALA A 172 -0.87 3.66 -15.74
CA ALA A 172 -0.96 5.00 -16.28
C ALA A 172 0.05 5.97 -15.65
N THR A 173 0.31 5.90 -14.34
CA THR A 173 1.36 6.71 -13.68
C THR A 173 2.73 6.45 -14.28
N SER A 174 3.05 5.19 -14.60
CA SER A 174 4.32 4.83 -15.23
C SER A 174 4.45 5.37 -16.66
N ALA A 175 3.34 5.47 -17.39
CA ALA A 175 3.30 5.97 -18.76
C ALA A 175 3.04 7.49 -18.85
N ALA A 176 2.64 8.14 -17.75
CA ALA A 176 2.21 9.54 -17.73
C ALA A 176 3.34 10.52 -18.04
N LEU A 177 4.54 10.24 -17.50
CA LEU A 177 5.71 11.08 -17.62
C LEU A 177 6.86 10.25 -18.18
N THR A 178 7.38 10.67 -19.32
CA THR A 178 8.53 10.02 -19.95
C THR A 178 9.65 11.05 -20.10
N ASP A 179 10.88 10.68 -19.78
CA ASP A 179 12.01 11.60 -19.94
C ASP A 179 12.40 11.76 -21.41
N VAL A 180 12.86 12.97 -21.72
CA VAL A 180 13.29 13.40 -23.05
C VAL A 180 14.72 13.88 -22.99
N VAL A 181 15.56 13.35 -23.87
CA VAL A 181 16.97 13.74 -23.97
C VAL A 181 17.22 14.36 -25.34
N ILE A 182 17.90 15.51 -25.39
CA ILE A 182 18.36 16.09 -26.64
C ILE A 182 19.65 15.38 -27.04
N VAL A 183 19.66 14.76 -28.22
CA VAL A 183 20.82 13.98 -28.71
C VAL A 183 21.54 14.64 -29.89
N GLY A 184 20.95 15.68 -30.48
CA GLY A 184 21.56 16.35 -31.63
C GLY A 184 20.74 17.51 -32.17
N GLN A 185 21.23 18.09 -33.26
CA GLN A 185 20.60 19.18 -33.99
C GLN A 185 20.38 18.80 -35.45
N TRP A 186 19.30 19.31 -36.02
CA TRP A 186 18.95 19.14 -37.43
C TRP A 186 19.48 20.34 -38.21
N ASP A 187 20.46 20.11 -39.08
CA ASP A 187 20.95 21.16 -39.97
C ASP A 187 20.04 21.29 -41.19
N GLN A 188 19.47 22.49 -41.35
CA GLN A 188 18.60 22.81 -42.47
C GLN A 188 19.34 22.82 -43.81
N ARG A 189 20.64 23.12 -43.82
CA ARG A 189 21.44 23.27 -45.05
C ARG A 189 21.82 21.91 -45.63
N THR A 190 22.38 21.04 -44.81
CA THR A 190 22.80 19.69 -45.22
C THR A 190 21.63 18.71 -45.27
N GLN A 191 20.51 18.99 -44.58
CA GLN A 191 19.42 18.03 -44.34
C GLN A 191 19.91 16.77 -43.60
N GLU A 192 20.98 16.91 -42.81
CA GLU A 192 21.56 15.84 -42.01
C GLU A 192 21.38 16.13 -40.50
N VAL A 193 21.46 15.06 -39.71
CA VAL A 193 21.43 15.15 -38.24
C VAL A 193 22.87 15.23 -37.76
N GLU A 194 23.20 16.34 -37.11
CA GLU A 194 24.46 16.48 -36.38
C GLU A 194 24.24 16.00 -34.95
N TYR A 195 24.80 14.84 -34.62
CA TYR A 195 24.82 14.35 -33.25
C TYR A 195 25.91 15.08 -32.46
N GLY A 196 25.57 15.51 -31.25
CA GLY A 196 26.48 16.23 -30.36
C GLY A 196 26.34 15.73 -28.92
N PRO A 197 27.25 16.12 -28.02
CA PRO A 197 27.10 15.82 -26.60
C PRO A 197 25.74 16.36 -26.13
N SER A 198 24.98 15.52 -25.43
CA SER A 198 23.67 15.90 -24.89
C SER A 198 23.81 17.17 -24.06
N GLU A 199 23.02 18.19 -24.40
CA GLU A 199 22.73 19.26 -23.47
C GLU A 199 21.93 18.63 -22.32
N SER A 200 22.45 18.73 -21.10
CA SER A 200 21.86 18.14 -19.88
C SER A 200 20.63 18.91 -19.40
N SER A 201 19.68 19.18 -20.30
CA SER A 201 18.40 19.76 -19.94
C SER A 201 17.43 18.64 -19.56
N ASP A 202 16.97 18.66 -18.31
CA ASP A 202 15.83 17.85 -17.88
C ASP A 202 14.61 18.27 -18.68
N ILE A 203 14.15 17.39 -19.57
CA ILE A 203 12.93 17.59 -20.34
C ILE A 203 12.04 16.38 -20.09
N ILE A 204 10.77 16.63 -19.81
CA ILE A 204 9.75 15.59 -19.66
C ILE A 204 8.74 15.71 -20.79
N ASP A 205 8.27 14.56 -21.25
CA ASP A 205 7.11 14.41 -22.11
C ASP A 205 5.94 13.91 -21.28
N ILE A 206 4.82 14.63 -21.37
CA ILE A 206 3.59 14.29 -20.67
C ILE A 206 2.66 13.61 -21.67
N ASN A 207 2.30 12.36 -21.40
CA ASN A 207 1.34 11.61 -22.21
C ASN A 207 -0.10 11.89 -21.72
N GLY A 208 -0.87 12.62 -22.53
CA GLY A 208 -2.24 13.00 -22.21
C GLY A 208 -3.20 11.81 -22.08
N LEU A 209 -2.99 10.74 -22.86
CA LEU A 209 -3.79 9.51 -22.77
C LEU A 209 -3.53 8.79 -21.44
N ALA A 210 -2.27 8.72 -21.02
CA ALA A 210 -1.90 8.14 -19.74
C ALA A 210 -2.42 8.98 -18.57
N ILE A 211 -2.33 10.31 -18.61
CA ILE A 211 -2.93 11.19 -17.59
C ILE A 211 -4.46 11.01 -17.53
N PHE A 212 -5.13 10.88 -18.68
CA PHE A 212 -6.56 10.60 -18.72
C PHE A 212 -6.90 9.24 -18.08
N ALA A 213 -6.14 8.19 -18.44
CA ALA A 213 -6.30 6.85 -17.88
C ALA A 213 -6.01 6.82 -16.37
N LEU A 214 -5.01 7.55 -15.89
CA LEU A 214 -4.74 7.73 -14.46
C LEU A 214 -5.97 8.30 -13.75
N GLY A 215 -6.59 9.31 -14.36
CA GLY A 215 -7.86 9.87 -13.90
C GLY A 215 -8.96 8.82 -13.79
N ILE A 216 -9.14 7.96 -14.80
CA ILE A 216 -10.10 6.84 -14.76
C ILE A 216 -9.77 5.85 -13.63
N GLY A 217 -8.51 5.42 -13.52
CA GLY A 217 -8.10 4.44 -12.51
C GLY A 217 -8.36 4.94 -11.08
N VAL A 218 -7.99 6.20 -10.81
CA VAL A 218 -8.24 6.81 -9.49
C VAL A 218 -9.74 7.03 -9.29
N PHE A 219 -10.48 7.47 -10.33
CA PHE A 219 -11.94 7.62 -10.27
C PHE A 219 -12.64 6.32 -9.87
N LEU A 220 -12.21 5.18 -10.42
CA LEU A 220 -12.73 3.87 -10.03
C LEU A 220 -12.43 3.56 -8.56
N GLN A 221 -11.22 3.86 -8.06
CA GLN A 221 -10.91 3.66 -6.63
C GLN A 221 -11.75 4.51 -5.71
N VAL A 222 -11.82 5.82 -5.97
CA VAL A 222 -12.57 6.74 -5.13
C VAL A 222 -14.07 6.45 -5.25
N GLY A 223 -14.56 6.03 -6.41
CA GLY A 223 -15.94 5.60 -6.61
C GLY A 223 -16.29 4.38 -5.78
N VAL A 224 -15.49 3.31 -5.83
CA VAL A 224 -15.68 2.11 -4.99
C VAL A 224 -15.60 2.48 -3.51
N SER A 225 -14.63 3.31 -3.11
CA SER A 225 -14.43 3.70 -1.71
C SER A 225 -15.55 4.59 -1.19
N THR A 226 -16.04 5.54 -2.01
CA THR A 226 -17.20 6.37 -1.70
C THR A 226 -18.46 5.50 -1.58
N TYR A 227 -18.67 4.57 -2.52
CA TYR A 227 -19.81 3.66 -2.45
C TYR A 227 -19.77 2.79 -1.18
N SER A 228 -18.58 2.29 -0.85
CA SER A 228 -18.34 1.53 0.38
C SER A 228 -18.62 2.38 1.62
N LEU A 229 -18.13 3.63 1.66
CA LEU A 229 -18.33 4.54 2.78
C LEU A 229 -19.80 4.94 2.97
N LEU A 230 -20.52 5.21 1.88
CA LEU A 230 -21.94 5.60 1.92
C LEU A 230 -22.83 4.45 2.41
N CYS A 231 -22.47 3.21 2.08
CA CYS A 231 -23.14 2.01 2.58
C CYS A 231 -22.60 1.53 3.94
N SER A 232 -21.61 2.23 4.51
CA SER A 232 -20.93 1.86 5.74
C SER A 232 -21.49 2.58 6.97
N SER A 233 -22.80 2.81 7.05
CA SER A 233 -23.44 3.31 8.29
C SER A 233 -23.28 2.39 9.52
N GLU A 234 -22.48 1.32 9.37
CA GLU A 234 -22.45 0.12 10.17
C GLU A 234 -21.01 -0.32 10.52
N ALA A 235 -19.99 0.46 10.16
CA ALA A 235 -18.63 0.23 10.63
C ALA A 235 -18.53 0.54 12.12
N LYS A 236 -18.22 -0.48 12.94
CA LYS A 236 -18.17 -0.35 14.39
C LYS A 236 -17.03 0.56 14.85
N THR A 237 -15.85 0.42 14.25
CA THR A 237 -14.69 1.29 14.51
C THR A 237 -13.99 1.66 13.19
N TRP A 238 -13.14 2.68 13.24
CA TRP A 238 -12.27 3.09 12.13
C TRP A 238 -10.78 2.91 12.44
N ASN A 239 -10.46 2.35 13.62
CA ASN A 239 -9.11 2.05 14.04
C ASN A 239 -8.57 0.77 13.36
N ASN A 240 -7.26 0.71 13.14
CA ASN A 240 -6.64 -0.51 12.61
C ASN A 240 -5.99 -1.38 13.69
N THR A 241 -6.05 -0.97 14.96
CA THR A 241 -5.45 -1.73 16.05
C THR A 241 -6.18 -3.03 16.33
N LEU A 242 -5.41 -4.06 16.69
CA LEU A 242 -5.92 -5.40 16.93
C LEU A 242 -6.95 -5.42 18.07
N ILE A 243 -6.63 -4.80 19.20
CA ILE A 243 -7.47 -4.83 20.42
C ILE A 243 -8.80 -4.12 20.21
N SER A 244 -8.79 -2.91 19.65
CA SER A 244 -10.02 -2.16 19.36
C SER A 244 -10.93 -2.94 18.40
N ASN A 245 -10.34 -3.55 17.35
CA ASN A 245 -11.09 -4.36 16.41
C ASN A 245 -11.58 -5.68 17.01
N ALA A 246 -10.82 -6.29 17.92
CA ALA A 246 -11.22 -7.52 18.61
C ALA A 246 -12.38 -7.28 19.58
N ARG A 247 -12.38 -6.15 20.30
CA ARG A 247 -13.50 -5.72 21.14
C ARG A 247 -14.76 -5.53 20.30
N ALA A 248 -14.68 -4.73 19.24
CA ALA A 248 -15.81 -4.50 18.34
C ALA A 248 -16.30 -5.78 17.63
N TRP A 249 -15.39 -6.73 17.37
CA TRP A 249 -15.74 -8.06 16.86
C TRP A 249 -16.55 -8.86 17.89
N LEU A 250 -16.16 -8.83 19.17
CA LEU A 250 -16.86 -9.49 20.26
C LEU A 250 -18.27 -8.91 20.43
N ASP A 251 -18.39 -7.58 20.55
CA ASP A 251 -19.68 -6.89 20.66
C ASP A 251 -20.59 -7.21 19.47
N GLY A 252 -20.03 -7.30 18.26
CA GLY A 252 -20.78 -7.67 17.05
C GLY A 252 -21.20 -9.12 16.96
N ARG A 253 -20.52 -10.01 17.70
CA ARG A 253 -20.89 -11.42 17.73
C ARG A 253 -22.00 -11.67 18.75
N GLU A 254 -21.94 -11.03 19.91
CA GLU A 254 -23.00 -11.06 20.92
C GLU A 254 -24.34 -10.55 20.38
N GLU A 255 -24.33 -9.46 19.60
CA GLU A 255 -25.55 -8.93 18.97
C GLU A 255 -26.20 -9.91 17.97
N ASN A 256 -25.41 -10.75 17.30
CA ASN A 256 -25.89 -11.65 16.24
C ASN A 256 -26.20 -13.06 16.74
N ASP A 257 -25.64 -13.48 17.89
CA ASP A 257 -25.78 -14.83 18.42
C ASP A 257 -26.38 -14.78 19.85
N VAL A 258 -27.71 -14.88 19.92
CA VAL A 258 -28.49 -14.82 21.18
C VAL A 258 -28.18 -15.99 22.14
N LEU A 259 -27.37 -16.97 21.71
CA LEU A 259 -26.96 -18.15 22.48
C LEU A 259 -25.45 -18.15 22.83
N PHE A 260 -24.78 -16.99 22.74
CA PHE A 260 -23.32 -16.92 22.83
C PHE A 260 -22.74 -17.02 24.26
N GLU A 261 -23.56 -16.90 25.31
CA GLU A 261 -23.10 -16.79 26.71
C GLU A 261 -22.33 -18.01 27.26
N ASP A 262 -22.37 -19.19 26.61
CA ASP A 262 -21.90 -20.44 27.23
C ASP A 262 -20.77 -21.20 26.49
N LYS A 263 -20.11 -20.62 25.47
CA LYS A 263 -19.33 -21.43 24.50
C LYS A 263 -17.90 -21.01 24.16
N PHE A 264 -17.21 -20.21 24.96
CA PHE A 264 -15.75 -20.20 24.84
C PHE A 264 -15.17 -21.36 25.65
N PRO A 265 -14.67 -22.43 25.00
CA PRO A 265 -14.02 -23.51 25.72
C PRO A 265 -12.84 -22.93 26.50
N GLU A 266 -12.64 -23.46 27.70
CA GLU A 266 -11.50 -23.13 28.55
C GLU A 266 -10.20 -23.30 27.75
N PHE A 267 -9.52 -22.17 27.48
CA PHE A 267 -8.30 -22.19 26.67
C PHE A 267 -7.13 -22.48 27.60
N THR A 268 -6.58 -23.69 27.49
CA THR A 268 -5.41 -24.11 28.25
C THR A 268 -4.17 -24.02 27.39
N PHE A 269 -3.11 -23.46 27.96
CA PHE A 269 -1.82 -23.36 27.29
C PHE A 269 -0.67 -23.52 28.30
N SER A 270 0.47 -23.92 27.79
CA SER A 270 1.72 -23.94 28.55
C SER A 270 2.46 -22.64 28.28
N SER A 271 2.95 -21.98 29.33
CA SER A 271 3.79 -20.79 29.18
C SER A 271 5.12 -21.19 28.52
N GLN A 272 5.31 -20.76 27.29
CA GLN A 272 6.52 -21.00 26.51
C GLN A 272 7.28 -19.68 26.34
N GLU A 273 8.62 -19.72 26.41
CA GLU A 273 9.44 -18.54 26.14
C GLU A 273 9.45 -18.16 24.65
N VAL A 274 9.24 -19.15 23.78
CA VAL A 274 9.27 -19.01 22.33
C VAL A 274 7.97 -19.54 21.75
N GLN A 275 7.25 -18.68 21.06
CA GLN A 275 5.92 -18.96 20.56
C GLN A 275 5.96 -19.49 19.12
N ASP A 276 4.80 -19.95 18.67
CA ASP A 276 4.58 -20.39 17.30
C ASP A 276 4.81 -19.26 16.27
N SER A 277 5.38 -19.63 15.13
CA SER A 277 5.60 -18.71 14.00
C SER A 277 4.32 -18.41 13.23
N MET A 278 4.31 -17.35 12.42
CA MET A 278 3.17 -16.99 11.56
C MET A 278 2.74 -18.15 10.64
N LEU A 279 3.70 -18.95 10.17
CA LEU A 279 3.44 -20.07 9.25
C LEU A 279 2.60 -21.21 9.86
N SER A 280 2.64 -21.40 11.18
CA SER A 280 1.83 -22.42 11.85
C SER A 280 0.44 -21.91 12.19
N ILE A 281 0.29 -20.62 12.52
CA ILE A 281 -0.99 -20.02 12.92
C ILE A 281 -1.84 -19.61 11.70
N ALA A 282 -1.21 -19.09 10.64
CA ALA A 282 -1.88 -18.55 9.47
C ALA A 282 -1.48 -19.32 8.20
N PRO A 283 -2.06 -20.51 7.93
CA PRO A 283 -1.62 -21.37 6.82
C PRO A 283 -1.83 -20.73 5.44
N HIS A 284 -2.78 -19.81 5.30
CA HIS A 284 -3.04 -19.06 4.06
C HIS A 284 -1.83 -18.23 3.63
N VAL A 285 -0.97 -17.82 4.57
CA VAL A 285 0.24 -17.05 4.30
C VAL A 285 1.29 -17.88 3.55
N GLN A 286 1.20 -19.21 3.55
CA GLN A 286 2.05 -20.06 2.72
C GLN A 286 1.86 -19.78 1.22
N ILE A 287 0.64 -19.43 0.80
CA ILE A 287 0.37 -19.07 -0.60
C ILE A 287 1.06 -17.74 -0.93
N ALA A 288 0.89 -16.73 -0.07
CA ALA A 288 1.56 -15.44 -0.22
C ALA A 288 3.09 -15.59 -0.28
N ARG A 289 3.67 -16.41 0.60
CA ARG A 289 5.10 -16.74 0.60
C ARG A 289 5.56 -17.33 -0.72
N ARG A 290 4.84 -18.33 -1.27
CA ARG A 290 5.18 -18.94 -2.56
C ARG A 290 5.09 -17.94 -3.71
N LEU A 291 4.08 -17.06 -3.69
CA LEU A 291 3.92 -16.01 -4.69
C LEU A 291 5.09 -15.02 -4.66
N ILE A 292 5.47 -14.51 -3.49
CA ILE A 292 6.58 -13.57 -3.33
C ILE A 292 7.89 -14.15 -3.88
N TRP A 293 8.23 -15.38 -3.51
CA TRP A 293 9.42 -16.06 -4.05
C TRP A 293 9.29 -16.37 -5.55
N GLY A 294 8.09 -16.66 -6.04
CA GLY A 294 7.81 -16.81 -7.47
C GLY A 294 8.11 -15.53 -8.25
N PHE A 295 7.71 -14.36 -7.74
CA PHE A 295 8.06 -13.06 -8.33
C PHE A 295 9.56 -12.77 -8.29
N CYS A 296 10.24 -13.14 -7.20
CA CYS A 296 11.71 -13.01 -7.14
C CYS A 296 12.38 -13.86 -8.22
N ALA A 297 11.98 -15.13 -8.35
CA ALA A 297 12.49 -16.01 -9.39
C ALA A 297 12.20 -15.46 -10.79
N LEU A 298 11.00 -14.90 -11.02
CA LEU A 298 10.62 -14.27 -12.28
C LEU A 298 11.54 -13.09 -12.62
N PHE A 299 11.78 -12.16 -11.69
CA PHE A 299 12.67 -11.02 -11.93
C PHE A 299 14.13 -11.45 -12.10
N THR A 300 14.60 -12.47 -11.38
CA THR A 300 15.94 -13.03 -11.57
C THR A 300 16.09 -13.65 -12.95
N VAL A 301 15.15 -14.49 -13.37
CA VAL A 301 15.16 -15.12 -14.71
C VAL A 301 15.09 -14.04 -15.79
N TRP A 302 14.22 -13.04 -15.64
CA TRP A 302 14.13 -11.92 -16.57
C TRP A 302 15.44 -11.14 -16.66
N SER A 303 16.07 -10.80 -15.52
CA SER A 303 17.36 -10.11 -15.47
C SER A 303 18.47 -10.90 -16.19
N ILE A 304 18.53 -12.22 -15.95
CA ILE A 304 19.53 -13.11 -16.56
C ILE A 304 19.31 -13.21 -18.06
N ILE A 305 18.07 -13.46 -18.50
CA ILE A 305 17.74 -13.54 -19.93
C ILE A 305 18.09 -12.23 -20.63
N GLN A 306 17.68 -11.10 -20.06
CA GLN A 306 18.00 -9.77 -20.59
C GLN A 306 19.51 -9.58 -20.67
N GLY A 307 20.25 -9.89 -19.60
CA GLY A 307 21.70 -9.77 -19.56
C GLY A 307 22.41 -10.64 -20.60
N ILE A 308 21.97 -11.89 -20.79
CA ILE A 308 22.50 -12.77 -21.84
C ILE A 308 22.23 -12.16 -23.21
N VAL A 309 21.00 -11.73 -23.49
CA VAL A 309 20.63 -11.14 -24.78
C VAL A 309 21.44 -9.87 -25.06
N THR A 310 21.65 -9.01 -24.05
CA THR A 310 22.49 -7.81 -24.15
C THR A 310 23.94 -8.16 -24.48
N VAL A 311 24.51 -9.20 -23.85
CA VAL A 311 25.89 -9.63 -24.11
C VAL A 311 26.03 -10.29 -25.48
N THR A 312 25.07 -11.13 -25.89
CA THR A 312 25.18 -11.91 -27.14
C THR A 312 24.86 -11.10 -28.38
N SER A 313 23.90 -10.18 -28.29
CA SER A 313 23.45 -9.38 -29.44
C SER A 313 24.31 -8.13 -29.65
N GLY A 314 25.27 -7.88 -28.75
CA GLY A 314 25.90 -6.57 -28.61
C GLY A 314 24.93 -5.54 -28.03
N TYR A 315 25.45 -4.39 -27.62
CA TYR A 315 24.59 -3.27 -27.28
C TYR A 315 23.93 -2.80 -28.58
N MET A 316 22.64 -3.13 -28.77
CA MET A 316 21.80 -2.44 -29.78
C MET A 316 21.84 -0.91 -29.62
N ALA A 317 22.24 -0.47 -28.42
CA ALA A 317 22.41 0.89 -27.98
C ALA A 317 23.86 1.40 -27.96
N GLU A 318 24.82 0.81 -28.70
CA GLU A 318 26.20 1.33 -28.80
C GLU A 318 26.24 2.84 -29.09
N ASN A 319 25.22 3.40 -29.76
CA ASN A 319 25.11 4.84 -29.98
C ASN A 319 24.55 5.64 -28.79
N PHE A 320 23.70 5.06 -27.92
CA PHE A 320 22.98 5.82 -26.88
C PHE A 320 23.80 6.06 -25.60
N GLY A 321 24.74 5.17 -25.28
CA GLY A 321 25.67 5.37 -24.16
C GLY A 321 26.55 6.59 -24.36
N ASP A 322 26.93 6.87 -25.61
CA ASP A 322 27.70 8.07 -25.98
C ASP A 322 26.83 9.34 -25.97
N PHE A 323 25.52 9.23 -26.24
CA PHE A 323 24.60 10.38 -26.27
C PHE A 323 24.17 10.87 -24.90
N SER A 324 24.29 10.08 -23.83
CA SER A 324 23.88 10.49 -22.48
C SER A 324 25.04 10.36 -21.50
N SER A 325 25.96 11.33 -21.56
CA SER A 325 27.10 11.44 -20.65
C SER A 325 26.61 11.82 -19.23
N GLY A 326 26.12 10.83 -18.47
CA GLY A 326 25.65 11.03 -17.11
C GLY A 326 25.18 9.74 -16.44
N ALA A 327 25.24 9.70 -15.11
CA ALA A 327 24.77 8.54 -14.33
C ALA A 327 23.29 8.22 -14.58
N GLU A 328 22.48 9.25 -14.84
CA GLU A 328 21.05 9.14 -15.16
C GLU A 328 20.81 8.47 -16.52
N GLY A 329 21.56 8.88 -17.54
CA GLY A 329 21.54 8.23 -18.85
C GLY A 329 21.90 6.76 -18.77
N TYR A 330 22.96 6.46 -18.03
CA TYR A 330 23.40 5.09 -17.81
C TYR A 330 22.35 4.24 -17.07
N TRP A 331 21.77 4.78 -15.99
CA TRP A 331 20.69 4.12 -15.25
C TRP A 331 19.52 3.72 -16.16
N ARG A 332 19.15 4.58 -17.10
CA ARG A 332 17.99 4.38 -17.98
C ARG A 332 18.27 3.47 -19.17
N PHE A 333 19.40 3.68 -19.83
CA PHE A 333 19.63 3.13 -21.17
C PHE A 333 20.54 1.91 -21.18
N TYR A 334 21.18 1.58 -20.06
CA TYR A 334 22.10 0.46 -20.01
C TYR A 334 21.41 -0.89 -20.26
N GLY A 335 21.92 -1.62 -21.26
CA GLY A 335 21.41 -2.92 -21.68
C GLY A 335 19.97 -2.90 -22.17
N ALA A 336 19.50 -1.74 -22.60
CA ALA A 336 18.12 -1.58 -23.01
C ALA A 336 17.84 -2.20 -24.39
N MET A 337 16.66 -2.78 -24.51
CA MET A 337 16.10 -3.26 -25.76
C MET A 337 14.81 -2.53 -26.05
N TYR A 338 14.60 -2.19 -27.32
CA TYR A 338 13.38 -1.55 -27.78
C TYR A 338 12.75 -2.27 -28.96
N TRP A 339 11.43 -2.23 -29.02
CA TRP A 339 10.65 -2.67 -30.17
C TRP A 339 9.71 -1.55 -30.62
N ASP A 340 9.85 -1.15 -31.89
CA ASP A 340 8.99 -0.16 -32.51
C ASP A 340 7.66 -0.79 -32.96
N TYR A 341 6.54 -0.24 -32.46
CA TYR A 341 5.20 -0.65 -32.85
C TYR A 341 4.92 -0.44 -34.35
N LYS A 342 5.65 0.45 -35.04
CA LYS A 342 5.49 0.67 -36.49
C LYS A 342 5.71 -0.58 -37.32
N ARG A 343 6.47 -1.55 -36.79
CA ARG A 343 6.66 -2.85 -37.45
C ARG A 343 5.36 -3.67 -37.51
N ILE A 344 4.43 -3.39 -36.60
CA ILE A 344 3.18 -4.13 -36.42
C ILE A 344 1.98 -3.32 -36.94
N THR A 345 1.95 -2.01 -36.71
CA THR A 345 0.81 -1.15 -37.08
C THR A 345 1.26 0.10 -37.84
N LYS A 346 0.46 0.53 -38.83
CA LYS A 346 0.76 1.73 -39.64
C LYS A 346 0.72 3.03 -38.84
N PHE A 347 0.02 3.05 -37.70
CA PHE A 347 -0.03 4.17 -36.76
C PHE A 347 0.42 3.69 -35.38
N PRO A 348 1.24 4.46 -34.64
CA PRO A 348 1.69 4.09 -33.30
C PRO A 348 0.46 4.00 -32.37
N PRO A 349 0.14 2.81 -31.83
CA PRO A 349 -1.03 2.63 -31.00
C PRO A 349 -0.63 2.94 -29.55
N TYR A 350 -0.60 4.22 -29.16
CA TYR A 350 -0.30 4.64 -27.77
C TYR A 350 -1.18 3.91 -26.73
N TRP A 351 -2.41 3.59 -27.11
CA TRP A 351 -3.34 2.79 -26.31
C TRP A 351 -2.83 1.36 -26.05
N LEU A 352 -2.11 0.75 -26.99
CA LEU A 352 -1.55 -0.59 -26.83
C LEU A 352 -0.40 -0.59 -25.83
N GLY A 353 0.48 0.41 -25.91
CA GLY A 353 1.56 0.61 -24.93
C GLY A 353 0.99 0.73 -23.52
N LEU A 354 -0.01 1.59 -23.35
CA LEU A 354 -0.72 1.75 -22.08
C LEU A 354 -1.34 0.43 -21.57
N ILE A 355 -1.99 -0.35 -22.43
CA ILE A 355 -2.55 -1.66 -22.03
C ILE A 355 -1.44 -2.61 -21.55
N ILE A 356 -0.32 -2.68 -22.27
CA ILE A 356 0.83 -3.51 -21.87
C ILE A 356 1.35 -3.06 -20.50
N GLN A 357 1.49 -1.75 -20.29
CA GLN A 357 1.95 -1.19 -19.02
C GLN A 357 0.99 -1.54 -17.87
N ILE A 358 -0.32 -1.41 -18.09
CA ILE A 358 -1.36 -1.75 -17.09
C ILE A 358 -1.31 -3.22 -16.73
N ILE A 359 -1.20 -4.11 -17.71
CA ILE A 359 -1.10 -5.56 -17.47
C ILE A 359 0.15 -5.86 -16.67
N ALA A 360 1.32 -5.35 -17.09
CA ALA A 360 2.58 -5.61 -16.42
C ALA A 360 2.57 -5.07 -14.97
N GLN A 361 2.05 -3.85 -14.76
CA GLN A 361 1.93 -3.26 -13.43
C GLN A 361 0.93 -3.95 -12.52
N SER A 362 -0.12 -4.59 -13.07
CA SER A 362 -1.08 -5.35 -12.27
C SER A 362 -0.41 -6.53 -11.54
N PHE A 363 0.51 -7.22 -12.21
CA PHE A 363 1.27 -8.32 -11.61
C PHE A 363 2.19 -7.82 -10.48
N LEU A 364 2.87 -6.70 -10.70
CA LEU A 364 3.72 -6.07 -9.69
C LEU A 364 2.92 -5.65 -8.45
N THR A 365 1.79 -4.98 -8.68
CA THR A 365 0.90 -4.49 -7.62
C THR A 365 0.35 -5.66 -6.80
N PHE A 366 -0.02 -6.76 -7.45
CA PHE A 366 -0.46 -7.97 -6.77
C PHE A 366 0.63 -8.58 -5.87
N ALA A 367 1.89 -8.61 -6.34
CA ALA A 367 3.01 -9.08 -5.54
C ALA A 367 3.22 -8.21 -4.28
N LEU A 368 3.14 -6.89 -4.43
CA LEU A 368 3.28 -5.94 -3.32
C LEU A 368 2.17 -6.09 -2.29
N HIS A 369 0.93 -6.35 -2.70
CA HIS A 369 -0.17 -6.64 -1.76
C HIS A 369 0.03 -7.95 -0.99
N CYS A 370 0.68 -8.96 -1.58
CA CYS A 370 1.04 -10.18 -0.84
C CYS A 370 2.09 -9.90 0.25
N VAL A 371 3.06 -9.03 -0.03
CA VAL A 371 4.06 -8.57 0.96
C VAL A 371 3.39 -7.75 2.06
N GLU A 372 2.52 -6.82 1.68
CA GLU A 372 1.76 -5.96 2.61
C GLU A 372 0.99 -6.77 3.64
N LEU A 373 0.31 -7.85 3.24
CA LEU A 373 -0.38 -8.75 4.16
C LEU A 373 0.55 -9.27 5.27
N ILE A 374 1.76 -9.70 4.92
CA ILE A 374 2.71 -10.26 5.89
C ILE A 374 3.15 -9.17 6.87
N PHE A 375 3.37 -7.95 6.38
CA PHE A 375 3.71 -6.80 7.21
C PHE A 375 2.56 -6.42 8.14
N ASP A 376 1.32 -6.46 7.66
CA ASP A 376 0.14 -6.20 8.48
C ASP A 376 -0.05 -7.25 9.58
N LEU A 377 0.09 -8.54 9.27
CA LEU A 377 0.05 -9.61 10.29
C LEU A 377 1.19 -9.48 11.31
N SER A 378 2.39 -9.09 10.86
CA SER A 378 3.51 -8.83 11.75
C SER A 378 3.30 -7.59 12.63
N ARG A 379 2.64 -6.55 12.11
CA ARG A 379 2.26 -5.36 12.88
C ARG A 379 1.22 -5.73 13.94
N ASP A 380 0.23 -6.52 13.58
CA ASP A 380 -0.83 -6.95 14.48
C ASP A 380 -0.24 -7.79 15.64
N GLU A 381 0.71 -8.68 15.36
CA GLU A 381 1.44 -9.41 16.42
C GLU A 381 2.34 -8.49 17.25
N ALA A 382 3.00 -7.49 16.65
CA ALA A 382 3.80 -6.53 17.42
C ALA A 382 2.93 -5.73 18.41
N ALA A 383 1.76 -5.26 17.96
CA ALA A 383 0.79 -4.59 18.83
C ALA A 383 0.23 -5.53 19.90
N TRP A 384 0.03 -6.81 19.58
CA TRP A 384 -0.36 -7.83 20.56
C TRP A 384 0.68 -7.98 21.69
N ARG A 385 1.98 -7.94 21.36
CA ARG A 385 3.08 -8.08 22.32
C ARG A 385 3.25 -6.90 23.26
N GLU A 386 2.73 -5.73 22.90
CA GLU A 386 2.77 -4.57 23.77
C GLU A 386 1.99 -4.81 25.08
N LEU A 387 0.98 -5.70 25.07
CA LEU A 387 0.22 -6.09 26.27
C LEU A 387 1.09 -6.67 27.39
N GLU A 388 2.13 -7.42 27.04
CA GLU A 388 3.03 -8.06 28.02
C GLU A 388 4.07 -7.06 28.56
N THR A 389 4.43 -6.03 27.79
CA THR A 389 5.58 -5.17 28.10
C THR A 389 5.19 -3.82 28.67
N VAL A 390 4.42 -3.03 27.92
CA VAL A 390 4.09 -1.62 28.21
C VAL A 390 2.60 -1.43 28.50
N GLY A 391 1.77 -2.39 28.11
CA GLY A 391 0.32 -2.28 28.07
C GLY A 391 -0.16 -1.67 26.75
N VAL A 392 -1.40 -1.98 26.37
CA VAL A 392 -2.05 -1.45 25.16
C VAL A 392 -3.27 -0.66 25.56
N ASP A 393 -3.38 0.56 25.05
CA ASP A 393 -4.60 1.35 25.19
C ASP A 393 -5.72 0.72 24.34
N ALA A 394 -6.90 0.53 24.96
CA ALA A 394 -8.08 0.00 24.29
C ALA A 394 -8.59 0.94 23.19
N ASP A 395 -8.42 2.26 23.39
CA ASP A 395 -8.74 3.32 22.43
C ASP A 395 -7.49 4.08 21.98
N PRO A 396 -6.65 3.46 21.13
CA PRO A 396 -5.36 4.02 20.80
C PRO A 396 -5.49 5.23 19.87
N SER A 397 -4.63 6.22 20.08
CA SER A 397 -4.56 7.42 19.25
C SER A 397 -4.22 7.08 17.79
N MET A 398 -4.61 7.95 16.85
CA MET A 398 -4.30 7.78 15.41
C MET A 398 -2.82 7.48 15.11
N LYS A 399 -1.88 7.89 15.97
CA LYS A 399 -0.46 7.58 15.82
C LYS A 399 -0.17 6.08 15.78
N SER A 400 -0.98 5.26 16.45
CA SER A 400 -0.83 3.80 16.42
C SER A 400 -1.04 3.21 15.02
N ASN A 401 -1.79 3.89 14.14
CA ASN A 401 -1.98 3.46 12.76
C ASN A 401 -0.72 3.71 11.90
N PHE A 402 0.18 4.60 12.33
CA PHE A 402 1.45 4.92 11.66
C PHE A 402 2.59 4.11 12.25
N SER A 403 2.52 2.79 12.07
CA SER A 403 3.64 1.90 12.39
C SER A 403 4.78 2.07 11.39
N TRP A 404 6.02 1.81 11.82
CA TRP A 404 7.18 1.84 10.91
C TRP A 404 7.02 0.81 9.78
N GLN A 405 6.34 -0.32 10.03
CA GLN A 405 6.02 -1.33 9.02
C GLN A 405 5.15 -0.73 7.91
N THR A 406 4.09 0.00 8.28
CA THR A 406 3.21 0.69 7.32
C THR A 406 3.98 1.72 6.50
N LEU A 407 4.84 2.52 7.14
CA LEU A 407 5.64 3.56 6.46
C LEU A 407 6.66 2.96 5.48
N ILE A 408 7.34 1.88 5.88
CA ILE A 408 8.26 1.17 4.98
C ILE A 408 7.50 0.59 3.79
N MET A 409 6.34 -0.04 4.01
CA MET A 409 5.54 -0.58 2.92
C MET A 409 5.05 0.51 1.95
N LEU A 410 4.59 1.65 2.46
CA LEU A 410 4.20 2.79 1.65
C LEU A 410 5.37 3.28 0.77
N ALA A 411 6.55 3.46 1.37
CA ALA A 411 7.75 3.89 0.65
C ALA A 411 8.20 2.85 -0.39
N MET A 412 8.24 1.56 -0.02
CA MET A 412 8.66 0.49 -0.91
C MET A 412 7.69 0.32 -2.08
N LYS A 413 6.38 0.43 -1.87
CA LYS A 413 5.38 0.43 -2.96
C LYS A 413 5.67 1.55 -3.96
N ALA A 414 5.80 2.79 -3.49
CA ALA A 414 6.05 3.94 -4.36
C ALA A 414 7.38 3.82 -5.13
N ILE A 415 8.46 3.41 -4.45
CA ILE A 415 9.80 3.25 -5.05
C ILE A 415 9.79 2.11 -6.07
N ILE A 416 9.21 0.95 -5.75
CA ILE A 416 9.18 -0.20 -6.67
C ILE A 416 8.36 0.11 -7.92
N GLN A 417 7.19 0.75 -7.76
CA GLN A 417 6.35 1.19 -8.87
C GLN A 417 7.09 2.17 -9.78
N TRP A 418 7.81 3.12 -9.17
CA TRP A 418 8.64 4.10 -9.89
C TRP A 418 9.82 3.45 -10.63
N VAL A 419 10.59 2.57 -9.99
CA VAL A 419 11.70 1.83 -10.62
C VAL A 419 11.18 0.94 -11.75
N PHE A 420 10.02 0.31 -11.56
CA PHE A 420 9.38 -0.48 -12.61
C PHE A 420 9.05 0.35 -13.86
N GLY A 421 8.62 1.60 -13.68
CA GLY A 421 8.36 2.52 -14.79
C GLY A 421 9.59 2.76 -15.68
N TYR A 422 10.81 2.69 -15.14
CA TYR A 422 12.04 2.70 -15.92
C TYR A 422 12.45 1.33 -16.47
N ALA A 423 12.15 0.25 -15.75
CA ALA A 423 12.48 -1.11 -16.14
C ALA A 423 11.71 -1.56 -17.38
N LEU A 424 10.42 -1.21 -17.43
CA LEU A 424 9.52 -1.50 -18.52
C LEU A 424 8.69 -0.25 -18.81
N THR A 425 8.85 0.27 -20.02
CA THR A 425 8.08 1.41 -20.49
C THR A 425 7.48 1.08 -21.84
N ALA A 426 6.15 1.17 -21.93
CA ALA A 426 5.40 0.90 -23.14
C ALA A 426 4.58 2.14 -23.53
N ASP A 427 5.13 2.94 -24.45
CA ASP A 427 4.48 4.18 -24.94
C ASP A 427 4.54 4.27 -26.47
N VAL A 428 5.47 5.04 -27.05
CA VAL A 428 5.75 5.05 -28.50
C VAL A 428 6.39 3.73 -28.96
N SER A 429 7.15 3.10 -28.06
CA SER A 429 7.86 1.84 -28.26
C SER A 429 7.76 1.02 -26.98
N PHE A 430 7.96 -0.28 -27.13
CA PHE A 430 8.09 -1.19 -26.01
C PHE A 430 9.55 -1.32 -25.62
N ASN A 431 9.89 -0.86 -24.42
CA ASN A 431 11.26 -0.72 -23.95
C ASN A 431 11.48 -1.48 -22.65
N ILE A 432 12.63 -2.16 -22.59
CA ILE A 432 13.06 -2.94 -21.45
C ILE A 432 14.49 -2.53 -21.12
N ALA A 433 14.75 -2.02 -19.92
CA ALA A 433 16.08 -1.58 -19.47
C ALA A 433 16.68 -2.56 -18.45
N LEU A 434 17.94 -2.98 -18.65
CA LEU A 434 18.56 -4.02 -17.80
C LEU A 434 18.84 -3.54 -16.38
N LEU A 435 19.41 -2.35 -16.22
CA LEU A 435 19.86 -1.85 -14.92
C LEU A 435 18.69 -1.61 -13.94
N PRO A 436 17.56 -0.98 -14.36
CA PRO A 436 16.38 -0.87 -13.51
C PRO A 436 15.73 -2.22 -13.19
N ILE A 437 15.79 -3.21 -14.11
CA ILE A 437 15.32 -4.58 -13.81
C ILE A 437 16.18 -5.23 -12.72
N ILE A 438 17.51 -5.10 -12.79
CA ILE A 438 18.42 -5.60 -11.75
C ILE A 438 18.08 -4.93 -10.41
N ALA A 439 17.86 -3.62 -10.40
CA ALA A 439 17.47 -2.91 -9.18
C ALA A 439 16.11 -3.39 -8.64
N LEU A 440 15.13 -3.61 -9.51
CA LEU A 440 13.84 -4.19 -9.15
C LEU A 440 13.99 -5.58 -8.55
N MET A 441 14.83 -6.43 -9.14
CA MET A 441 15.16 -7.76 -8.61
C MET A 441 15.77 -7.64 -7.20
N VAL A 442 16.73 -6.74 -6.99
CA VAL A 442 17.34 -6.51 -5.67
C VAL A 442 16.31 -6.03 -4.65
N LEU A 443 15.47 -5.05 -5.01
CA LEU A 443 14.40 -4.55 -4.13
C LEU A 443 13.41 -5.66 -3.74
N PHE A 444 13.01 -6.51 -4.70
CA PHE A 444 12.13 -7.64 -4.41
C PHE A 444 12.80 -8.72 -3.56
N ILE A 445 14.09 -9.01 -3.77
CA ILE A 445 14.83 -9.94 -2.90
C ILE A 445 14.89 -9.39 -1.48
N LEU A 446 15.13 -8.09 -1.29
CA LEU A 446 15.11 -7.45 0.03
C LEU A 446 13.73 -7.57 0.70
N LEU A 447 12.64 -7.30 -0.03
CA LEU A 447 11.28 -7.51 0.47
C LEU A 447 11.02 -8.97 0.81
N ALA A 448 11.42 -9.91 -0.04
CA ALA A 448 11.22 -11.33 0.18
C ALA A 448 12.00 -11.84 1.39
N LEU A 449 13.24 -11.38 1.59
CA LEU A 449 14.03 -11.69 2.78
C LEU A 449 13.39 -11.08 4.04
N GLY A 450 12.92 -9.84 3.97
CA GLY A 450 12.19 -9.20 5.06
C GLY A 450 10.90 -9.95 5.43
N SER A 451 10.09 -10.32 4.43
CA SER A 451 8.90 -11.14 4.61
C SER A 451 9.24 -12.52 5.17
N GLU A 452 10.26 -13.20 4.64
CA GLU A 452 10.69 -14.52 5.12
C GLU A 452 11.18 -14.46 6.57
N TYR A 453 11.91 -13.40 6.93
CA TYR A 453 12.28 -13.11 8.31
C TYR A 453 11.05 -12.97 9.20
N MET A 454 10.08 -12.14 8.83
CA MET A 454 8.83 -11.96 9.59
C MET A 454 8.03 -13.26 9.73
N LEU A 455 7.96 -14.07 8.67
CA LEU A 455 7.24 -15.34 8.65
C LEU A 455 7.85 -16.39 9.57
N ARG A 456 9.19 -16.44 9.64
CA ARG A 456 9.93 -17.39 10.47
C ARG A 456 10.19 -16.88 11.88
N ASN A 457 10.07 -15.57 12.10
CA ASN A 457 10.30 -14.96 13.40
C ASN A 457 9.32 -15.57 14.40
N LYS A 458 9.87 -16.24 15.40
CA LYS A 458 9.11 -16.77 16.53
C LYS A 458 9.09 -15.70 17.61
N PRO A 459 7.93 -15.12 17.94
CA PRO A 459 7.88 -14.08 18.94
C PRO A 459 8.30 -14.69 20.28
N ARG A 460 9.08 -13.91 21.04
CA ARG A 460 9.49 -14.27 22.39
C ARG A 460 8.51 -13.69 23.39
N GLY A 461 8.36 -14.36 24.51
CA GLY A 461 7.46 -13.95 25.58
C GLY A 461 6.39 -14.99 25.86
N SER A 462 5.81 -14.87 27.05
CA SER A 462 4.86 -15.83 27.61
C SER A 462 3.46 -15.70 27.01
N LEU A 463 3.17 -14.57 26.36
CA LEU A 463 1.90 -14.32 25.69
C LEU A 463 1.74 -15.25 24.46
N PRO A 464 0.63 -15.99 24.31
CA PRO A 464 0.43 -16.82 23.13
C PRO A 464 0.32 -15.98 21.84
N ALA A 465 1.00 -16.40 20.77
CA ALA A 465 0.98 -15.67 19.49
C ALA A 465 -0.42 -15.68 18.85
N SER A 466 -0.87 -14.55 18.31
CA SER A 466 -2.19 -14.40 17.70
C SER A 466 -2.14 -14.10 16.21
N TYR A 467 -1.14 -13.35 15.76
CA TYR A 467 -1.03 -12.80 14.40
C TYR A 467 -2.35 -12.22 13.89
N GLY A 468 -3.09 -11.54 14.77
CA GLY A 468 -4.35 -10.89 14.44
C GLY A 468 -5.57 -11.82 14.33
N ASN A 469 -5.50 -13.08 14.77
CA ASN A 469 -6.67 -13.96 14.84
C ASN A 469 -7.61 -13.51 15.98
N PHE A 470 -8.83 -13.08 15.63
CA PHE A 470 -9.79 -12.54 16.60
C PHE A 470 -10.24 -13.57 17.62
N GLU A 471 -10.54 -14.80 17.20
CA GLU A 471 -10.99 -15.87 18.09
C GLU A 471 -9.95 -16.18 19.17
N ARG A 472 -8.67 -16.20 18.80
CA ARG A 472 -7.58 -16.41 19.75
C ARG A 472 -7.39 -15.22 20.68
N VAL A 473 -7.51 -13.99 20.17
CA VAL A 473 -7.43 -12.78 21.00
C VAL A 473 -8.56 -12.76 22.04
N THR A 474 -9.80 -13.04 21.64
CA THR A 474 -10.95 -13.04 22.56
C THR A 474 -10.93 -14.17 23.57
N GLN A 475 -10.29 -15.31 23.25
CA GLN A 475 -10.07 -16.38 24.23
C GLN A 475 -9.02 -16.04 25.28
N LEU A 476 -8.06 -15.18 24.93
CA LEU A 476 -6.99 -14.78 25.84
C LEU A 476 -7.41 -13.60 26.71
N VAL A 477 -8.00 -12.56 26.11
CA VAL A 477 -8.45 -11.37 26.84
C VAL A 477 -9.72 -11.68 27.64
N ASP A 478 -9.60 -11.71 28.98
CA ASP A 478 -10.69 -12.00 29.90
C ASP A 478 -11.29 -10.76 30.56
N ASP A 479 -10.57 -9.62 30.53
CA ASP A 479 -11.07 -8.32 31.00
C ASP A 479 -10.92 -7.26 29.90
N TRP A 480 -12.06 -6.65 29.53
CA TRP A 480 -12.19 -5.61 28.51
C TRP A 480 -12.58 -4.23 29.09
N ASP A 481 -12.79 -4.14 30.41
CA ASP A 481 -13.42 -2.98 31.05
C ASP A 481 -12.43 -1.84 31.38
N HIS A 482 -11.20 -1.93 30.86
CA HIS A 482 -10.12 -1.02 31.19
C HIS A 482 -9.62 -0.22 29.99
N ASP A 483 -9.24 1.03 30.24
CA ASP A 483 -8.67 1.93 29.23
C ASP A 483 -7.31 1.45 28.71
N SER A 484 -6.53 0.79 29.56
CA SER A 484 -5.25 0.17 29.20
C SER A 484 -5.26 -1.28 29.68
N LEU A 485 -4.84 -2.19 28.80
CA LEU A 485 -4.81 -3.62 29.07
C LEU A 485 -3.37 -4.09 29.24
N PHE A 486 -3.15 -4.92 30.26
CA PHE A 486 -1.88 -5.58 30.54
C PHE A 486 -2.10 -7.08 30.65
N TRP A 487 -1.20 -7.88 30.09
CA TRP A 487 -1.21 -9.33 30.20
C TRP A 487 -0.35 -9.81 31.37
N GLY A 488 -0.80 -10.84 32.09
CA GLY A 488 0.07 -11.54 33.02
C GLY A 488 -0.63 -12.59 33.89
N ASP A 489 0.06 -12.97 34.96
CA ASP A 489 -0.32 -14.03 35.89
C ASP A 489 -1.34 -13.53 36.93
N LYS A 490 -2.49 -14.20 37.02
CA LYS A 490 -3.54 -13.90 38.01
C LYS A 490 -3.45 -14.79 39.26
N GLY A 491 -2.46 -15.66 39.34
CA GLY A 491 -2.24 -16.56 40.48
C GLY A 491 -3.12 -17.81 40.45
N TYR A 492 -3.17 -18.50 41.60
CA TYR A 492 -3.94 -19.72 41.79
C TYR A 492 -5.39 -19.41 42.19
N PHE A 493 -6.33 -20.10 41.56
CA PHE A 493 -7.73 -20.08 41.96
C PHE A 493 -8.08 -21.28 42.85
N LYS A 494 -9.29 -21.29 43.41
CA LYS A 494 -9.76 -22.31 44.37
C LYS A 494 -9.66 -23.74 43.83
N ASP A 495 -9.68 -23.91 42.51
CA ASP A 495 -9.62 -25.20 41.82
C ASP A 495 -8.18 -25.73 41.69
N GLY A 496 -7.18 -25.01 42.21
CA GLY A 496 -5.76 -25.37 42.11
C GLY A 496 -5.12 -25.10 40.75
N ILE A 497 -5.90 -24.60 39.79
CA ILE A 497 -5.43 -24.20 38.46
C ILE A 497 -4.94 -22.75 38.49
N ARG A 498 -3.82 -22.48 37.84
CA ARG A 498 -3.26 -21.15 37.70
C ARG A 498 -3.85 -20.43 36.48
N ARG A 499 -4.20 -19.16 36.61
CA ARG A 499 -4.85 -18.39 35.54
C ARG A 499 -3.97 -17.28 35.00
N ALA A 500 -4.08 -17.02 33.71
CA ALA A 500 -3.47 -15.89 33.02
C ALA A 500 -4.56 -15.11 32.28
N GLY A 501 -4.39 -13.79 32.19
CA GLY A 501 -5.40 -12.93 31.60
C GLY A 501 -4.96 -11.48 31.51
N THR A 502 -5.90 -10.62 31.15
CA THR A 502 -5.74 -9.17 31.09
C THR A 502 -6.21 -8.47 32.37
N ALA A 503 -5.63 -7.32 32.69
CA ALA A 503 -6.10 -6.43 33.74
C ALA A 503 -5.76 -4.96 33.41
N GLY A 504 -6.39 -4.02 34.12
CA GLY A 504 -6.15 -2.58 33.98
C GLY A 504 -4.81 -2.09 34.55
N GLN A 505 -4.05 -2.98 35.18
CA GLN A 505 -2.76 -2.70 35.77
C GLN A 505 -1.78 -3.82 35.42
N ARG A 506 -0.49 -3.49 35.43
CA ARG A 506 0.56 -4.45 35.14
C ARG A 506 0.49 -5.66 36.09
N LEU A 507 0.37 -6.84 35.52
CA LEU A 507 0.35 -8.12 36.23
C LEU A 507 1.78 -8.69 36.34
N PRO A 508 2.02 -9.63 37.28
CA PRO A 508 3.26 -10.38 37.34
C PRO A 508 3.49 -11.21 36.07
N ASP A 509 4.75 -11.40 35.70
CA ASP A 509 5.11 -12.25 34.56
C ASP A 509 4.72 -13.71 34.81
N LEU A 510 4.36 -14.43 33.75
CA LEU A 510 4.04 -15.85 33.83
C LEU A 510 5.29 -16.65 34.24
N LYS A 511 5.10 -17.69 35.05
CA LYS A 511 6.17 -18.64 35.34
C LYS A 511 6.38 -19.56 34.14
N PRO A 512 7.64 -19.74 33.69
CA PRO A 512 7.95 -20.64 32.58
C PRO A 512 7.51 -22.07 32.91
N ASP A 513 7.11 -22.82 31.87
CA ASP A 513 6.71 -24.23 31.92
C ASP A 513 5.52 -24.55 32.83
N SER A 514 4.83 -23.52 33.34
CA SER A 514 3.59 -23.70 34.11
C SER A 514 2.39 -23.80 33.17
N PHE A 515 1.41 -24.62 33.55
CA PHE A 515 0.13 -24.71 32.86
C PHE A 515 -0.79 -23.56 33.32
N TYR A 516 -1.32 -22.85 32.34
CA TYR A 516 -2.25 -21.74 32.54
C TYR A 516 -3.59 -22.03 31.85
N CYS A 517 -4.63 -21.51 32.47
CA CYS A 517 -5.97 -21.43 31.92
C CYS A 517 -6.36 -19.96 31.73
N CYS A 518 -6.94 -19.65 30.57
CA CYS A 518 -7.71 -18.44 30.35
C CYS A 518 -9.20 -18.80 30.46
N ARG A 519 -9.87 -18.24 31.46
CA ARG A 519 -11.31 -18.42 31.66
C ARG A 519 -12.00 -17.08 31.38
N PRO A 520 -13.08 -17.05 30.59
CA PRO A 520 -13.97 -15.90 30.60
C PRO A 520 -14.48 -15.69 32.03
N LYS A 521 -14.66 -14.42 32.44
CA LYS A 521 -15.20 -14.00 33.75
C LYS A 521 -16.26 -15.00 34.26
N GLU A 522 -15.99 -15.63 35.40
CA GLU A 522 -17.06 -16.13 36.28
C GLU A 522 -17.27 -15.05 37.35
N ASP A 523 -18.54 -14.73 37.59
CA ASP A 523 -19.06 -13.68 38.48
C ASP A 523 -18.38 -13.53 39.86
#